data_AF-A0ABD4UJ82-F1
#
_entry.id   AF-A0ABD4UJ82-F1
#
_cell.length_a   1.000
_cell.length_b   1.000
_cell.length_c   1.000
_cell.angle_alpha   90.00
_cell.angle_beta   90.00
_cell.angle_gamma   90.00
#
_symmetry.space_group_name_H-M   'P 1'
#
loop_
_entity.id
_entity.type
_entity.pdbx_description
1 polymer ?
#
loop_
_entity_poly.entity_id
_entity_poly.type
_entity_poly.pdbx_seq_one_letter_code
_entity_poly.pdbx_strand_id
1 'polypeptide(L)' 'MNFHRLHTEIVPLAGGYLEVACPDMERPALQRHWQIRRMVDWKHVVWC' A
#
# COMPACT_ATOMS: atom_id res chain seq x y z
N MET A 1 6.85 -1.27 -23.60
CA MET A 1 6.17 -1.44 -22.29
C MET A 1 6.77 -0.43 -21.34
N ASN A 2 6.05 0.66 -21.04
CA ASN A 2 6.47 1.56 -19.98
C ASN A 2 6.29 0.82 -18.66
N PHE A 3 7.40 0.48 -18.00
CA PHE A 3 7.36 -0.04 -16.64
C PHE A 3 6.98 1.12 -15.74
N HIS A 4 5.68 1.35 -15.56
CA HIS A 4 5.19 2.24 -14.52
C HIS A 4 5.67 1.64 -13.20
N ARG A 5 6.68 2.27 -12.58
CA ARG A 5 7.25 1.82 -11.32
C ARG A 5 6.16 2.00 -10.26
N LEU A 6 5.60 0.87 -9.83
CA LEU A 6 4.52 0.84 -8.85
C LEU A 6 5.02 1.47 -7.54
N HIS A 7 4.45 2.61 -7.17
CA HIS A 7 4.77 3.27 -5.90
C HIS A 7 4.02 2.58 -4.78
N THR A 8 4.72 2.20 -3.72
CA THR A 8 4.15 1.44 -2.60
C THR A 8 4.30 2.24 -1.31
N GLU A 9 3.25 2.32 -0.51
CA GLU A 9 3.24 2.96 0.80
C GLU A 9 2.74 2.00 1.87
N ILE A 10 3.26 2.18 3.09
CA ILE A 10 2.83 1.45 4.28
C ILE A 10 2.02 2.42 5.14
N VAL A 11 0.73 2.14 5.31
CA VAL A 11 -0.16 2.92 6.17
C VAL A 11 -0.27 2.21 7.51
N PRO A 12 0.20 2.83 8.61
CA PRO A 12 0.05 2.26 9.95
C PRO A 12 -1.43 2.27 10.37
N LEU A 13 -1.88 1.18 10.98
CA LEU A 13 -3.23 1.01 11.53
C LEU A 13 -3.14 0.72 13.03
N ALA A 14 -4.24 0.92 13.76
CA ALA A 14 -4.34 0.52 15.16
C ALA A 14 -4.27 -1.02 15.26
N GLY A 15 -3.08 -1.57 15.48
CA GLY A 15 -2.83 -3.02 15.57
C GLY A 15 -2.34 -3.66 14.28
N GLY A 16 -1.83 -2.91 13.31
CA GLY A 16 -1.37 -3.49 12.05
C GLY A 16 -0.78 -2.48 11.06
N TYR A 17 -0.64 -2.92 9.82
CA TYR A 17 -0.34 -2.04 8.69
C TYR A 17 -1.04 -2.48 7.40
N LEU A 18 -1.24 -1.52 6.51
CA LEU A 18 -1.74 -1.72 5.16
C LEU A 18 -0.64 -1.40 4.16
N GLU A 19 -0.32 -2.34 3.28
CA GLU A 19 0.50 -2.07 2.10
C GLU A 19 -0.43 -1.65 0.96
N VAL A 20 -0.27 -0.41 0.50
CA VAL A 20 -1.03 0.15 -0.62
C VAL A 20 -0.09 0.51 -1.75
N ALA A 21 -0.59 0.46 -2.98
CA ALA A 21 0.19 0.81 -4.15
C ALA A 21 -0.56 1.73 -5.12
N CYS A 22 0.17 2.62 -5.76
CA CYS A 22 -0.31 3.55 -6.77
C CYS A 22 0.50 3.34 -8.07
N PRO A 23 -0.14 2.98 -9.20
CA PRO A 23 0.54 2.83 -10.48
C PRO A 23 0.92 4.18 -11.11
N ASP A 24 0.19 5.26 -10.78
CA ASP A 24 0.28 6.56 -11.45
C ASP A 24 0.52 7.71 -10.45
N MET A 25 1.73 7.79 -9.88
CA MET A 25 2.07 8.85 -8.90
C MET A 25 2.13 10.26 -9.48
N GLU A 26 2.28 10.39 -10.79
CA GLU A 26 2.30 11.67 -11.49
C GLU A 26 0.92 12.34 -11.53
N ARG A 27 -0.16 11.61 -11.27
CA ARG A 27 -1.50 12.17 -11.20
C ARG A 27 -1.69 13.02 -9.92
N PRO A 28 -2.56 14.05 -9.96
CA PRO A 28 -2.95 14.79 -8.77
C PRO A 28 -3.46 13.86 -7.66
N ALA A 29 -3.16 14.17 -6.40
CA ALA A 29 -3.42 13.28 -5.27
C ALA A 29 -4.86 12.73 -5.20
N LEU A 30 -5.86 13.57 -5.49
CA LEU A 30 -7.28 13.20 -5.50
C LEU A 30 -7.68 12.23 -6.62
N GLN A 31 -6.86 12.10 -7.66
CA GLN A 31 -7.08 11.23 -8.82
C GLN A 31 -6.18 9.99 -8.80
N ARG A 32 -5.37 9.82 -7.75
CA ARG A 32 -4.54 8.63 -7.58
C ARG A 32 -5.41 7.47 -7.13
N HIS A 33 -5.42 6.42 -7.93
CA HIS A 33 -6.07 5.17 -7.56
C HIS A 33 -5.09 4.34 -6.72
N TRP A 34 -5.41 4.21 -5.43
CA TRP A 34 -4.68 3.36 -4.51
C TRP A 34 -5.28 1.97 -4.50
N GLN A 35 -4.44 0.95 -4.59
CA GLN A 35 -4.82 -0.45 -4.49
C GLN A 35 -4.24 -1.05 -3.23
N ILE A 36 -5.09 -1.73 -2.45
CA ILE A 36 -4.65 -2.49 -1.29
C ILE A 36 -3.97 -3.78 -1.78
N ARG A 37 -2.71 -3.99 -1.40
CA ARG A 37 -1.96 -5.20 -1.75
C ARG A 37 -1.99 -6.24 -0.63
N ARG A 38 -1.80 -5.79 0.60
CA ARG A 38 -1.77 -6.65 1.79
C ARG A 38 -2.21 -5.87 3.02
N MET A 39 -2.92 -6.55 3.90
CA MET A 39 -3.18 -6.10 5.26
C MET A 39 -2.48 -7.05 6.21
N VAL A 40 -1.80 -6.52 7.21
CA VAL A 40 -1.18 -7.30 8.28
C VAL A 40 -1.75 -6.84 9.60
N ASP A 41 -2.46 -7.75 10.27
CA ASP A 41 -2.90 -7.58 11.65
C ASP A 41 -1.83 -8.18 12.56
N TRP A 42 -1.26 -7.36 13.45
CA TRP A 42 -0.22 -7.79 14.39
C TRP A 42 -0.69 -8.90 15.33
N LYS A 43 -2.01 -9.05 15.56
CA LYS A 43 -2.56 -10.16 16.35
C LYS A 43 -2.37 -11.51 15.66
N HIS A 44 -2.24 -11.52 14.34
CA HIS A 44 -2.11 -12.73 13.52
C HIS A 44 -0.68 -12.95 13.01
N VAL A 45 0.26 -12.05 13.36
CA VAL A 45 1.68 -12.26 13.10
C VAL A 45 2.23 -13.15 14.21
N VAL A 46 2.52 -14.40 13.89
CA VAL A 46 3.30 -15.28 14.78
C VAL A 46 4.73 -14.77 14.77
N TRP A 47 5.15 -14.14 15.86
CA TRP A 47 6.55 -13.83 16.11
C TRP A 47 7.21 -15.13 16.59
N CYS A 48 7.93 -15.81 15.69
CA CYS A 48 8.81 -16.93 16.05
C CYS A 48 10.14 -16.42 16.62
#